data_AF-A0A650AFG0-F1
#
_entry.id   AF-A0A650AFG0-F1
#
_cell.length_a   1.000
_cell.length_b   1.000
_cell.length_c   1.000
_cell.angle_alpha   90.00
_cell.angle_beta   90.00
_cell.angle_gamma   90.00
#
_symmetry.space_group_name_H-M   'P 1'
#
loop_
_entity.id
_entity.type
_entity.pdbx_description
1 polymer ?
#
loop_
_entity_poly.entity_id
_entity_poly.type
_entity_poly.pdbx_seq_one_letter_code
_entity_poly.pdbx_strand_id
1 'polypeptide(L)'
;MMNNKKLKISSSSSMPVLKPFFITGFTDAEGCFHKGISKHNRFKQGYSVEAVFKIHLDQKDLAAGRSGPLRLALRADALLKMIQSYFGVGNIYKLAKGSIQYQVSSVKELGVILDHFDKYLLITKKRGDYLLFKQAFNLIQNKEHLTPEGLRKLVAIKASMNKGLSPAPLSFFGFPKKLLSWPKAMREGCSRGQLKAAFPDVEPVPRLLIHDQIIPDPYWLAGAHSFLLIFF
;
A
#
# COMPACT_ATOMS: atom_id res chain seq x y z
N MET A 1 -44.82 32.07 29.26
CA MET A 1 -44.25 30.73 29.52
C MET A 1 -43.76 30.14 28.22
N MET A 2 -42.46 30.25 27.92
CA MET A 2 -41.85 29.60 26.74
C MET A 2 -41.32 28.22 27.14
N ASN A 3 -41.80 27.20 26.42
CA ASN A 3 -41.59 25.80 26.74
C ASN A 3 -40.28 25.32 26.11
N ASN A 4 -39.17 25.40 26.84
CA ASN A 4 -37.87 24.85 26.43
C ASN A 4 -37.88 23.32 26.49
N LYS A 5 -38.35 22.67 25.42
CA LYS A 5 -38.15 21.22 25.24
C LYS A 5 -36.68 20.94 24.95
N LYS A 6 -35.95 20.55 25.99
CA LYS A 6 -34.57 20.06 25.92
C LYS A 6 -34.55 18.80 25.05
N LEU A 7 -34.05 18.93 23.82
CA LEU A 7 -33.82 17.79 22.91
C LEU A 7 -32.82 16.83 23.57
N LYS A 8 -33.31 15.66 23.99
CA LYS A 8 -32.47 14.53 24.41
C LYS A 8 -31.84 13.93 23.16
N ILE A 9 -30.61 14.32 22.86
CA ILE A 9 -29.78 13.60 21.88
C ILE A 9 -29.27 12.36 22.60
N SER A 10 -29.88 11.20 22.32
CA SER A 10 -29.33 9.91 22.71
C SER A 10 -28.07 9.66 21.90
N SER A 11 -26.90 9.78 22.53
CA SER A 11 -25.61 9.50 21.93
C SER A 11 -25.40 7.99 21.76
N SER A 12 -26.01 7.39 20.74
CA SER A 12 -25.48 6.15 20.18
C SER A 12 -24.35 6.55 19.24
N SER A 13 -23.11 6.56 19.74
CA SER A 13 -21.92 6.90 18.96
C SER A 13 -21.59 5.76 17.97
N SER A 14 -22.40 5.57 16.94
CA SER A 14 -22.01 4.78 15.78
C SER A 14 -20.88 5.53 15.08
N MET A 15 -19.68 4.94 14.99
CA MET A 15 -18.62 5.55 14.20
C MET A 15 -19.12 5.81 12.76
N PRO A 16 -18.73 6.93 12.13
CA PRO A 16 -19.17 7.23 10.77
C PRO A 16 -18.75 6.08 9.84
N VAL A 17 -19.72 5.53 9.11
CA VAL A 17 -19.45 4.44 8.16
C VAL A 17 -18.78 5.03 6.93
N LEU A 18 -17.54 4.63 6.65
CA LEU A 18 -16.84 5.03 5.43
C LEU A 18 -17.56 4.48 4.20
N LYS A 19 -17.75 5.34 3.20
CA LYS A 19 -18.31 4.92 1.91
C LYS A 19 -17.26 4.14 1.12
N PRO A 20 -17.63 3.06 0.41
CA PRO A 20 -16.65 2.25 -0.32
C PRO A 20 -15.83 3.04 -1.34
N PHE A 21 -16.49 3.91 -2.12
CA PHE A 21 -15.80 4.76 -3.09
C PHE A 21 -14.88 5.80 -2.45
N PHE A 22 -15.17 6.26 -1.23
CA PHE A 22 -14.24 7.10 -0.47
C PHE A 22 -12.92 6.37 -0.21
N ILE A 23 -12.98 5.10 0.20
CA ILE A 23 -11.79 4.28 0.44
C ILE A 23 -11.04 4.02 -0.86
N THR A 24 -11.76 3.79 -1.96
CA THR A 24 -11.13 3.63 -3.28
C THR A 24 -10.40 4.88 -3.72
N GLY A 25 -11.04 6.05 -3.64
CA GLY A 25 -10.41 7.33 -3.98
C GLY A 25 -9.23 7.66 -3.08
N PHE A 26 -9.37 7.42 -1.77
CA PHE A 26 -8.28 7.62 -0.82
C PHE A 26 -7.10 6.68 -1.10
N THR A 27 -7.38 5.43 -1.49
CA THR A 27 -6.34 4.47 -1.89
C THR A 27 -5.69 4.86 -3.21
N ASP A 28 -6.42 5.43 -4.17
CA ASP A 28 -5.87 5.99 -5.40
C ASP A 28 -4.85 7.10 -5.14
N ALA A 29 -5.03 7.88 -4.06
CA ALA A 29 -4.06 8.88 -3.60
C ALA A 29 -2.91 8.24 -2.78
N GLU A 30 -3.22 7.63 -1.63
CA GLU A 30 -2.23 7.30 -0.58
C GLU A 30 -1.90 5.80 -0.47
N GLY A 31 -2.60 4.96 -1.22
CA GLY A 31 -2.45 3.51 -1.16
C GLY A 31 -1.21 2.99 -1.89
N CYS A 32 -0.67 1.89 -1.39
CA CYS A 32 0.48 1.20 -1.97
C CYS A 32 0.25 -0.31 -2.01
N PHE A 33 0.28 -0.86 -3.23
CA PHE A 33 0.35 -2.31 -3.46
C PHE A 33 1.81 -2.70 -3.61
N HIS A 34 2.35 -3.32 -2.57
CA HIS A 34 3.74 -3.69 -2.49
C HIS A 34 3.90 -5.20 -2.67
N LYS A 35 4.90 -5.57 -3.47
CA LYS A 35 5.37 -6.94 -3.56
C LYS A 35 6.88 -6.97 -3.37
N GLY A 36 7.35 -7.83 -2.47
CA GLY A 36 8.75 -8.08 -2.15
C GLY A 36 9.19 -9.47 -2.63
N ILE A 37 10.43 -9.57 -3.11
CA ILE A 37 11.18 -10.83 -3.14
C ILE A 37 12.51 -10.55 -2.47
N SER A 38 12.89 -11.38 -1.51
CA SER A 38 14.20 -11.31 -0.86
C SER A 38 14.85 -12.68 -0.81
N LYS A 39 16.18 -12.74 -0.95
CA LYS A 39 16.94 -13.96 -0.69
C LYS A 39 16.77 -14.36 0.77
N HIS A 40 16.50 -15.64 0.98
CA HIS A 40 16.29 -16.19 2.31
C HIS A 40 16.63 -17.68 2.32
N ASN A 41 17.76 -18.03 2.96
CA ASN A 41 18.37 -19.36 2.89
C ASN A 41 17.53 -20.50 3.50
N ARG A 42 16.60 -20.18 4.42
CA ARG A 42 15.66 -21.16 5.00
C ARG A 42 14.65 -21.75 4.00
N PHE A 43 14.39 -21.10 2.87
CA PHE A 43 13.40 -21.59 1.90
C PHE A 43 14.07 -22.47 0.86
N LYS A 44 13.38 -23.52 0.41
CA LYS A 44 13.88 -24.49 -0.58
C LYS A 44 14.40 -23.81 -1.85
N GLN A 45 13.73 -22.75 -2.29
CA GLN A 45 14.13 -21.99 -3.49
C GLN A 45 15.13 -20.88 -3.20
N GLY A 46 15.50 -20.65 -1.94
CA GLY A 46 16.42 -19.57 -1.54
C GLY A 46 15.81 -18.17 -1.54
N TYR A 47 14.48 -18.04 -1.72
CA TYR A 47 13.77 -16.76 -1.76
C TYR A 47 12.51 -16.77 -0.89
N SER A 48 12.25 -15.64 -0.24
CA SER A 48 11.01 -15.29 0.43
C SER A 48 10.21 -14.33 -0.44
N VAL A 49 8.91 -14.56 -0.53
CA VAL A 49 7.97 -13.72 -1.28
C VAL A 49 7.03 -13.04 -0.28
N GLU A 50 6.84 -11.73 -0.43
CA GLU A 50 5.94 -10.95 0.42
C GLU A 50 4.96 -10.17 -0.47
N ALA A 51 3.68 -10.18 -0.12
CA ALA A 51 2.65 -9.33 -0.69
C ALA A 51 2.05 -8.49 0.43
N VAL A 52 1.94 -7.17 0.22
CA VAL A 52 1.45 -6.24 1.24
C VAL A 52 0.65 -5.11 0.62
N PHE A 53 -0.50 -4.81 1.20
CA PHE A 53 -1.21 -3.56 1.00
C PHE A 53 -0.91 -2.60 2.15
N LYS A 54 -0.56 -1.34 1.84
CA LYS A 54 -0.22 -0.32 2.84
C LYS A 54 -0.85 1.02 2.51
N ILE A 55 -1.20 1.77 3.55
CA ILE A 55 -1.51 3.20 3.49
C ILE A 55 -0.62 3.85 4.54
N HIS A 56 0.25 4.76 4.14
CA HIS A 56 1.19 5.46 5.02
C HIS A 56 0.85 6.95 4.99
N LEU A 57 0.61 7.53 6.16
CA LEU A 57 0.37 8.96 6.35
C LEU A 57 1.43 9.55 7.29
N ASP A 58 1.96 10.73 6.95
CA ASP A 58 2.84 11.48 7.83
C ASP A 58 2.02 12.40 8.75
N GLN A 59 2.29 12.37 10.05
CA GLN A 59 1.50 13.12 11.04
C GLN A 59 1.69 14.65 10.93
N LYS A 60 2.76 15.10 10.27
CA LYS A 60 3.03 16.53 10.01
C LYS A 60 2.11 17.11 8.94
N ASP A 61 1.83 16.34 7.88
CA ASP A 61 0.97 16.79 6.79
C ASP A 61 -0.47 17.04 7.27
N LEU A 62 -0.90 16.29 8.29
CA LEU A 62 -2.22 16.45 8.89
C LEU A 62 -2.26 17.53 9.99
N ALA A 63 -1.11 17.95 10.53
CA ALA A 63 -1.04 19.03 11.53
C ALA A 63 -0.76 20.41 10.91
N ALA A 64 -0.05 20.51 9.78
CA ALA A 64 0.57 21.75 9.32
C ALA A 64 -0.31 22.70 8.46
N GLY A 65 -1.53 22.31 8.07
CA GLY A 65 -2.42 23.15 7.27
C GLY A 65 -3.51 23.89 8.06
N ARG A 66 -3.22 25.14 8.46
CA ARG A 66 -4.14 26.24 8.85
C ARG A 66 -5.03 26.10 10.10
N SER A 67 -4.90 27.11 10.97
CA SER A 67 -5.86 27.57 11.97
C SER A 67 -7.09 28.19 11.30
N GLY A 68 -8.03 27.37 10.82
CA GLY A 68 -9.29 27.82 10.23
C GLY A 68 -10.50 27.22 10.95
N PRO A 69 -11.63 27.95 11.05
CA PRO A 69 -12.80 27.54 11.84
C PRO A 69 -13.58 26.34 11.24
N LEU A 70 -13.22 25.87 10.05
CA LEU A 70 -13.83 24.73 9.38
C LEU A 70 -12.81 23.64 9.11
N ARG A 71 -12.16 23.12 10.16
CA ARG A 71 -11.40 21.87 10.06
C ARG A 71 -12.07 20.81 10.92
N LEU A 72 -12.92 19.99 10.29
CA LEU A 72 -13.20 18.64 10.78
C LEU A 72 -11.90 17.82 10.57
N ALA A 73 -10.87 18.16 11.35
CA ALA A 73 -9.55 17.55 11.29
C ALA A 73 -9.65 16.13 11.81
N LEU A 74 -10.03 15.20 10.93
CA LEU A 74 -9.87 13.79 11.22
C LEU A 74 -8.37 13.56 11.40
N ARG A 75 -7.96 13.18 12.62
CA ARG A 75 -6.57 12.83 12.87
C ARG A 75 -6.20 11.61 12.01
N ALA A 76 -4.95 11.55 11.55
CA ALA A 76 -4.42 10.43 10.75
C ALA A 76 -4.79 9.07 11.33
N ASP A 77 -4.65 8.95 12.65
CA ASP A 77 -4.92 7.72 13.37
C ASP A 77 -6.41 7.38 13.40
N ALA A 78 -7.29 8.38 13.52
CA ALA A 78 -8.72 8.18 13.44
C ALA A 78 -9.14 7.69 12.05
N LEU A 79 -8.58 8.29 10.98
CA LEU A 79 -8.87 7.86 9.61
C LEU A 79 -8.42 6.41 9.37
N LEU A 80 -7.18 6.07 9.76
CA LEU A 80 -6.68 4.71 9.60
C LEU A 80 -7.46 3.70 10.45
N LYS A 81 -7.92 4.07 11.66
CA LYS A 81 -8.81 3.22 12.48
C LYS A 81 -10.16 3.01 11.81
N MET A 82 -10.73 4.02 11.17
CA MET A 82 -11.97 3.88 10.41
C MET A 82 -11.78 2.98 9.18
N ILE A 83 -10.65 3.10 8.48
CA ILE A 83 -10.31 2.21 7.35
C ILE A 83 -10.12 0.77 7.83
N GLN A 84 -9.36 0.57 8.92
CA GLN A 84 -9.19 -0.75 9.55
C GLN A 84 -10.55 -1.34 9.96
N SER A 85 -11.42 -0.53 10.59
CA SER A 85 -12.77 -0.96 10.98
C SER A 85 -13.66 -1.29 9.77
N TYR A 86 -13.52 -0.56 8.66
CA TYR A 86 -14.27 -0.84 7.44
C TYR A 86 -13.87 -2.19 6.83
N PHE A 87 -12.56 -2.45 6.71
CA PHE A 87 -12.07 -3.70 6.15
C PHE A 87 -12.20 -4.88 7.13
N GLY A 88 -12.23 -4.60 8.44
CA GLY A 88 -12.25 -5.62 9.49
C GLY A 88 -10.96 -6.44 9.60
N VAL A 89 -9.90 -6.03 8.89
CA VAL A 89 -8.60 -6.71 8.83
C VAL A 89 -7.45 -5.70 8.88
N GLY A 90 -6.22 -6.20 8.97
CA GLY A 90 -5.02 -5.37 8.97
C GLY A 90 -4.68 -4.76 10.31
N ASN A 91 -3.49 -4.18 10.38
CA ASN A 91 -2.92 -3.61 11.58
C ASN A 91 -2.41 -2.19 11.34
N ILE A 92 -2.43 -1.37 12.40
CA ILE A 92 -1.92 0.00 12.37
C ILE A 92 -0.61 0.07 13.14
N TYR A 93 0.43 0.58 12.49
CA TYR A 93 1.76 0.72 13.04
C TYR A 93 2.13 2.20 13.14
N LYS A 94 2.69 2.59 14.29
CA LYS A 94 3.37 3.88 14.42
C LYS A 94 4.82 3.70 13.96
N LEU A 95 5.23 4.49 12.97
CA LEU A 95 6.57 4.47 12.40
C LEU A 95 7.44 5.57 13.04
N ALA A 96 8.74 5.52 12.78
CA ALA A 96 9.66 6.56 13.19
C ALA A 96 9.26 7.92 12.57
N LYS A 97 9.63 9.02 13.23
CA LYS A 97 9.34 10.42 12.81
C LYS A 97 7.86 10.83 12.86
N GLY A 98 7.03 10.07 13.58
CA GLY A 98 5.62 10.40 13.80
C GLY A 98 4.70 9.92 12.68
N SER A 99 5.18 9.19 11.69
CA SER A 99 4.32 8.66 10.65
C SER A 99 3.49 7.47 11.16
N ILE A 100 2.36 7.22 10.52
CA ILE A 100 1.47 6.10 10.84
C ILE A 100 1.13 5.32 9.58
N GLN A 101 1.02 4.00 9.69
CA GLN A 101 0.79 3.11 8.56
C GLN A 101 -0.27 2.06 8.88
N TYR A 102 -1.29 1.97 8.05
CA TYR A 102 -2.18 0.82 7.99
C TYR A 102 -1.56 -0.21 7.03
N GLN A 103 -1.51 -1.48 7.43
CA GLN A 103 -0.89 -2.55 6.66
C GLN A 103 -1.67 -3.86 6.75
N VAL A 104 -1.81 -4.53 5.60
CA VAL A 104 -2.38 -5.88 5.46
C VAL A 104 -1.37 -6.75 4.70
N SER A 105 -0.92 -7.85 5.31
CA SER A 105 0.08 -8.76 4.71
C SER A 105 -0.30 -10.25 4.76
N SER A 106 -1.28 -10.64 5.56
CA SER A 106 -1.76 -12.02 5.60
C SER A 106 -2.49 -12.37 4.30
N VAL A 107 -2.21 -13.55 3.72
CA VAL A 107 -2.88 -14.01 2.49
C VAL A 107 -4.41 -14.05 2.67
N LYS A 108 -4.89 -14.47 3.84
CA LYS A 108 -6.33 -14.50 4.11
C LYS A 108 -6.93 -13.08 4.12
N GLU A 109 -6.26 -12.15 4.78
CA GLU A 109 -6.74 -10.77 4.92
C GLU A 109 -6.62 -9.98 3.60
N LEU A 110 -5.59 -10.25 2.81
CA LEU A 110 -5.42 -9.66 1.49
C LEU A 110 -6.57 -10.03 0.54
N GLY A 111 -7.19 -11.20 0.70
CA GLY A 111 -8.42 -11.55 -0.02
C GLY A 111 -9.51 -10.49 0.15
N VAL A 112 -9.73 -10.00 1.37
CA VAL A 112 -10.72 -8.95 1.67
C VAL A 112 -10.39 -7.63 0.96
N ILE A 113 -9.10 -7.30 0.87
CA ILE A 113 -8.63 -6.10 0.15
C ILE A 113 -8.89 -6.25 -1.36
N LEU A 114 -8.61 -7.42 -1.92
CA LEU A 114 -8.84 -7.71 -3.33
C LEU A 114 -10.33 -7.64 -3.68
N ASP A 115 -11.20 -8.25 -2.87
CA ASP A 115 -12.65 -8.25 -3.07
C ASP A 115 -13.22 -6.83 -3.13
N HIS A 116 -12.72 -5.92 -2.29
CA HIS A 116 -13.11 -4.50 -2.33
C HIS A 116 -12.72 -3.85 -3.65
N PHE A 117 -11.47 -3.99 -4.08
CA PHE A 117 -10.98 -3.32 -5.30
C PHE A 117 -11.44 -3.98 -6.60
N ASP A 118 -11.94 -5.21 -6.55
CA ASP A 118 -12.68 -5.84 -7.66
C ASP A 118 -14.07 -5.23 -7.83
N LYS A 119 -14.71 -4.88 -6.72
CA LYS A 119 -16.05 -4.27 -6.72
C LYS A 119 -16.01 -2.75 -6.94
N TYR A 120 -15.02 -2.08 -6.35
CA TYR A 120 -14.84 -0.62 -6.39
C TYR A 120 -13.49 -0.29 -7.00
N LEU A 121 -13.45 -0.30 -8.33
CA LEU A 121 -12.23 -0.20 -9.13
C LEU A 121 -11.47 1.10 -8.87
N LEU A 122 -10.15 0.98 -8.72
CA LEU A 122 -9.21 2.11 -8.80
C LEU A 122 -9.22 2.68 -10.22
N ILE A 123 -9.09 3.99 -10.36
CA ILE A 123 -9.13 4.65 -11.68
C ILE A 123 -7.80 5.30 -12.08
N THR A 124 -6.85 5.45 -11.15
CA THR A 124 -5.53 5.99 -11.50
C THR A 124 -4.62 4.93 -12.12
N LYS A 125 -3.39 5.32 -12.49
CA LYS A 125 -2.32 4.39 -12.91
C LYS A 125 -2.03 3.29 -11.86
N LYS A 126 -2.44 3.50 -10.60
CA LYS A 126 -2.35 2.52 -9.51
C LYS A 126 -3.22 1.28 -9.74
N ARG A 127 -4.28 1.37 -10.55
CA ARG A 127 -5.05 0.19 -11.00
C ARG A 127 -4.14 -0.83 -11.69
N GLY A 128 -3.17 -0.38 -12.49
CA GLY A 128 -2.17 -1.26 -13.09
C GLY A 128 -1.32 -2.00 -12.06
N ASP A 129 -0.91 -1.33 -10.98
CA ASP A 129 -0.19 -1.99 -9.88
C ASP A 129 -1.10 -2.96 -9.11
N TYR A 130 -2.37 -2.62 -8.91
CA TYR A 130 -3.36 -3.51 -8.30
C TYR A 130 -3.56 -4.80 -9.10
N LEU A 131 -3.70 -4.70 -10.44
CA LEU A 131 -3.88 -5.89 -11.28
C LEU A 131 -2.66 -6.81 -11.24
N LEU A 132 -1.45 -6.25 -11.28
CA LEU A 132 -0.22 -7.01 -11.10
C LEU A 132 -0.12 -7.62 -9.69
N PHE A 133 -0.53 -6.87 -8.66
CA PHE A 133 -0.61 -7.36 -7.29
C PHE A 133 -1.60 -8.53 -7.15
N LYS A 134 -2.76 -8.45 -7.79
CA LYS A 134 -3.77 -9.51 -7.82
C LYS A 134 -3.24 -10.78 -8.50
N GLN A 135 -2.51 -10.64 -9.61
CA GLN A 135 -1.83 -11.78 -10.24
C GLN A 135 -0.81 -12.43 -9.30
N ALA A 136 0.01 -11.63 -8.62
CA ALA A 136 0.98 -12.13 -7.64
C ALA A 136 0.29 -12.82 -6.46
N PHE A 137 -0.82 -12.26 -5.97
CA PHE A 137 -1.63 -12.85 -4.90
C PHE A 137 -2.12 -14.25 -5.26
N ASN A 138 -2.66 -14.45 -6.47
CA ASN A 138 -3.15 -15.76 -6.91
C ASN A 138 -2.04 -16.82 -6.91
N LEU A 139 -0.84 -16.47 -7.39
CA LEU A 139 0.34 -17.37 -7.34
C LEU A 139 0.75 -17.72 -5.90
N ILE A 140 0.56 -16.78 -4.97
CA ILE A 140 0.84 -17.00 -3.55
C ILE A 140 -0.23 -17.92 -2.93
N GLN A 141 -1.50 -17.61 -3.17
CA GLN A 141 -2.66 -18.35 -2.65
C GLN A 141 -2.65 -19.82 -3.10
N ASN A 142 -2.33 -20.06 -4.38
CA ASN A 142 -2.23 -21.42 -4.95
C ASN A 142 -0.92 -22.14 -4.59
N LYS A 143 -0.05 -21.53 -3.79
CA LYS A 143 1.29 -22.04 -3.44
C LYS A 143 2.24 -22.26 -4.63
N GLU A 144 1.90 -21.75 -5.82
CA GLU A 144 2.73 -21.86 -7.03
C GLU A 144 4.09 -21.18 -6.86
N HIS A 145 4.17 -20.13 -6.04
CA HIS A 145 5.41 -19.44 -5.68
C HIS A 145 6.50 -20.34 -5.05
N LEU A 146 6.15 -21.55 -4.60
CA LEU A 146 7.10 -22.55 -4.08
C LEU A 146 7.83 -23.31 -5.19
N THR A 147 7.38 -23.17 -6.44
CA THR A 147 8.00 -23.76 -7.62
C THR A 147 8.96 -22.76 -8.30
N PRO A 148 10.02 -23.22 -8.99
CA PRO A 148 10.90 -22.33 -9.74
C PRO A 148 10.14 -21.51 -10.81
N GLU A 149 9.14 -22.10 -11.45
CA GLU A 149 8.31 -21.44 -12.46
C GLU A 149 7.43 -20.35 -11.85
N GLY A 150 6.74 -20.64 -10.74
CA GLY A 150 5.93 -19.64 -10.04
C GLY A 150 6.79 -18.50 -9.47
N LEU A 151 8.00 -18.79 -9.00
CA LEU A 151 8.95 -17.76 -8.60
C LEU A 151 9.37 -16.87 -9.78
N ARG A 152 9.67 -17.45 -10.95
CA ARG A 152 9.97 -16.68 -12.18
C ARG A 152 8.80 -15.80 -12.60
N LYS A 153 7.56 -16.31 -12.60
CA LYS A 153 6.35 -15.51 -12.86
C LYS A 153 6.24 -14.34 -11.89
N LEU A 154 6.51 -14.57 -10.61
CA LEU A 154 6.51 -13.51 -9.59
C LEU A 154 7.61 -12.46 -9.80
N VAL A 155 8.78 -12.84 -10.30
CA VAL A 155 9.84 -11.90 -10.67
C VAL A 155 9.41 -11.04 -11.87
N ALA A 156 8.80 -11.66 -12.88
CA ALA A 156 8.26 -10.97 -14.06
C ALA A 156 7.21 -9.91 -13.67
N ILE A 157 6.28 -10.27 -12.80
CA ILE A 157 5.27 -9.34 -12.25
C ILE A 157 5.97 -8.19 -11.49
N LYS A 158 6.96 -8.52 -10.65
CA LYS A 158 7.67 -7.53 -9.84
C LYS A 158 8.46 -6.53 -10.69
N ALA A 159 8.91 -6.94 -11.87
CA ALA A 159 9.60 -6.08 -12.82
C ALA A 159 8.70 -4.99 -13.42
N SER A 160 7.39 -5.23 -13.46
CA SER A 160 6.39 -4.28 -14.00
C SER A 160 5.67 -3.45 -12.93
N MET A 161 5.86 -3.80 -11.65
CA MET A 161 5.25 -3.08 -10.52
C MET A 161 6.12 -1.91 -10.03
N ASN A 162 5.47 -0.78 -9.75
CA ASN A 162 6.10 0.41 -9.15
C ASN A 162 7.38 0.85 -9.91
N LYS A 163 8.55 0.78 -9.25
CA LYS A 163 9.87 1.14 -9.81
C LYS A 163 10.60 -0.03 -10.51
N GLY A 164 9.90 -1.14 -10.76
CA GLY A 164 10.45 -2.35 -11.39
C GLY A 164 11.57 -3.05 -10.61
N LEU A 165 12.42 -3.79 -11.33
CA LEU A 165 13.69 -4.32 -10.82
C LEU A 165 14.76 -3.24 -11.01
N SER A 166 15.41 -2.80 -9.94
CA SER A 166 16.56 -1.91 -10.12
C SER A 166 17.72 -2.72 -10.72
N PRO A 167 18.73 -2.08 -11.34
CA PRO A 167 20.01 -2.72 -11.58
C PRO A 167 20.63 -3.19 -10.24
N ALA A 168 21.43 -4.27 -10.28
CA ALA A 168 22.40 -4.58 -9.20
C ALA A 168 23.09 -3.27 -8.80
N PRO A 169 23.30 -2.99 -7.49
CA PRO A 169 24.30 -2.00 -7.14
C PRO A 169 25.57 -2.44 -7.87
N LEU A 170 26.00 -1.67 -8.88
CA LEU A 170 27.29 -1.86 -9.50
C LEU A 170 28.27 -1.82 -8.33
N SER A 171 28.85 -2.95 -7.99
CA SER A 171 29.91 -3.01 -7.01
C SER A 171 31.15 -2.35 -7.62
N PHE A 172 31.14 -1.04 -7.93
CA PHE A 172 32.34 -0.35 -8.39
C PHE A 172 32.35 1.20 -8.40
N PHE A 173 31.43 1.93 -7.77
CA PHE A 173 31.65 3.39 -7.63
C PHE A 173 31.37 3.90 -6.21
N GLY A 174 32.48 4.16 -5.49
CA GLY A 174 32.59 5.19 -4.47
C GLY A 174 31.67 5.08 -3.24
N PHE A 175 31.84 4.04 -2.42
CA PHE A 175 31.31 4.10 -1.06
C PHE A 175 32.34 4.76 -0.12
N PRO A 176 31.94 5.69 0.76
CA PRO A 176 32.83 6.26 1.76
C PRO A 176 33.36 5.13 2.66
N LYS A 177 34.68 5.07 2.85
CA LYS A 177 35.43 4.02 3.56
C LYS A 177 34.95 3.72 4.99
N LYS A 178 34.04 4.53 5.54
CA LYS A 178 33.49 4.41 6.90
C LYS A 178 32.40 3.32 7.05
N LEU A 179 31.92 2.71 5.97
CA LEU A 179 30.91 1.63 6.01
C LEU A 179 31.47 0.19 5.99
N LEU A 180 32.80 0.01 5.99
CA LEU A 180 33.44 -1.32 5.93
C LEU A 180 33.37 -2.10 7.27
N SER A 181 32.97 -1.44 8.36
CA SER A 181 32.91 -2.01 9.72
C SER A 181 31.63 -2.81 10.02
N TRP A 182 30.67 -2.89 9.09
CA TRP A 182 29.42 -3.60 9.33
C TRP A 182 29.54 -5.12 9.07
N PRO A 183 28.86 -5.97 9.88
CA PRO A 183 28.84 -7.41 9.66
C PRO A 183 28.38 -7.78 8.24
N LYS A 184 28.99 -8.81 7.64
CA LYS A 184 28.66 -9.30 6.28
C LYS A 184 27.15 -9.55 6.09
N ALA A 185 26.48 -10.05 7.13
CA ALA A 185 25.03 -10.29 7.14
C ALA A 185 24.16 -9.02 7.00
N MET A 186 24.64 -7.83 7.40
CA MET A 186 23.93 -6.57 7.19
C MET A 186 24.08 -6.00 5.77
N ARG A 187 24.99 -6.56 4.96
CA ARG A 187 25.16 -6.25 3.53
C ARG A 187 24.31 -7.12 2.62
N GLU A 188 23.74 -8.20 3.16
CA GLU A 188 22.99 -9.23 2.42
C GLU A 188 21.46 -9.07 2.55
N GLY A 189 20.97 -7.85 2.78
CA GLY A 189 19.59 -7.52 2.41
C GLY A 189 19.47 -7.58 0.90
N CYS A 190 18.54 -8.37 0.37
CA CYS A 190 18.38 -8.52 -1.07
C CYS A 190 18.00 -7.19 -1.71
N SER A 191 19.00 -6.44 -2.17
CA SER A 191 18.77 -5.20 -2.90
C SER A 191 18.03 -5.56 -4.19
N ARG A 192 17.10 -4.68 -4.62
CA ARG A 192 16.30 -4.83 -5.84
C ARG A 192 17.12 -5.23 -7.07
N GLY A 193 18.41 -4.91 -7.05
CA GLY A 193 19.38 -5.22 -8.07
C GLY A 193 19.92 -6.64 -8.14
N GLN A 194 19.94 -7.36 -7.02
CA GLN A 194 20.37 -8.76 -6.99
C GLN A 194 19.34 -9.70 -7.66
N LEU A 195 18.08 -9.28 -7.77
CA LEU A 195 17.04 -10.04 -8.47
C LEU A 195 17.26 -10.02 -9.98
N LYS A 196 17.62 -8.88 -10.58
CA LYS A 196 17.89 -8.80 -12.03
C LYS A 196 19.09 -9.68 -12.42
N ALA A 197 20.12 -9.73 -11.57
CA ALA A 197 21.27 -10.61 -11.81
C ALA A 197 20.93 -12.10 -11.64
N ALA A 198 20.00 -12.44 -10.74
CA ALA A 198 19.59 -13.82 -10.49
C ALA A 198 18.58 -14.36 -11.52
N PHE A 199 17.88 -13.46 -12.22
CA PHE A 199 16.84 -13.79 -13.21
C PHE A 199 17.02 -12.91 -14.46
N PRO A 200 18.14 -13.07 -15.19
CA PRO A 200 18.50 -12.19 -16.32
C PRO A 200 17.60 -12.36 -17.55
N ASP A 201 16.97 -13.54 -17.68
CA ASP A 201 16.11 -14.00 -18.76
C ASP A 201 14.63 -13.66 -18.55
N VAL A 202 14.27 -13.08 -17.40
CA VAL A 202 12.86 -12.79 -17.09
C VAL A 202 12.40 -11.50 -17.77
N GLU A 203 11.46 -11.65 -18.69
CA GLU A 203 10.76 -10.53 -19.31
C GLU A 203 9.66 -9.97 -18.40
N PRO A 204 9.54 -8.63 -18.26
CA PRO A 204 8.47 -8.01 -17.48
C PRO A 204 7.08 -8.31 -18.05
N VAL A 205 6.10 -8.56 -17.18
CA VAL A 205 4.70 -8.74 -17.59
C VAL A 205 4.15 -7.43 -18.20
N PRO A 206 3.40 -7.47 -19.30
CA PRO A 206 2.77 -6.27 -19.85
C PRO A 206 1.93 -5.52 -18.81
N ARG A 207 2.14 -4.22 -18.68
CA ARG A 207 1.39 -3.36 -17.76
C ARG A 207 0.21 -2.73 -18.49
N LEU A 208 -0.99 -2.92 -17.95
CA LEU A 208 -2.18 -2.27 -18.49
C LEU A 208 -2.05 -0.75 -18.40
N LEU A 209 -2.19 -0.07 -19.53
CA LEU A 209 -2.28 1.39 -19.60
C LEU A 209 -3.73 1.81 -19.34
N ILE A 210 -3.91 2.71 -18.38
CA ILE A 210 -5.22 3.22 -17.97
C ILE A 210 -5.38 4.62 -18.56
N HIS A 211 -6.38 4.81 -19.41
CA HIS A 211 -6.71 6.08 -20.07
C HIS A 211 -8.18 6.45 -19.80
N ASP A 212 -8.47 7.76 -19.82
CA ASP A 212 -9.80 8.35 -19.91
C ASP A 212 -10.85 7.80 -18.93
N GLN A 213 -10.48 7.70 -17.64
CA GLN A 213 -11.39 7.19 -16.63
C GLN A 213 -12.36 8.27 -16.14
N ILE A 214 -13.65 7.93 -16.14
CA ILE A 214 -14.73 8.75 -15.58
C ILE A 214 -14.71 8.62 -14.06
N ILE A 215 -14.94 9.72 -13.33
CA ILE A 215 -15.11 9.69 -11.88
C ILE A 215 -16.34 8.83 -11.56
N PRO A 216 -16.20 7.72 -10.82
CA PRO A 216 -17.28 6.75 -10.67
C PRO A 216 -18.35 7.18 -9.67
N ASP A 217 -17.97 8.02 -8.68
CA ASP A 217 -18.84 8.40 -7.57
C ASP A 217 -18.28 9.67 -6.89
N PRO A 218 -19.12 10.61 -6.40
CA PRO A 218 -18.64 11.81 -5.71
C PRO A 218 -17.82 11.52 -4.44
N TYR A 219 -18.08 10.41 -3.75
CA TYR A 219 -17.27 9.97 -2.61
C TYR A 219 -15.87 9.51 -3.03
N TRP A 220 -15.70 8.99 -4.25
CA TRP A 220 -14.36 8.74 -4.80
C TRP A 220 -13.55 10.03 -4.86
N LEU A 221 -14.15 11.11 -5.37
CA LEU A 221 -13.50 12.41 -5.44
C LEU A 221 -13.16 12.94 -4.04
N ALA A 222 -14.10 12.81 -3.09
CA ALA A 222 -13.86 13.19 -1.69
C ALA A 222 -12.66 12.42 -1.08
N GLY A 223 -12.56 11.12 -1.35
CA GLY A 223 -11.43 10.29 -0.93
C GLY A 223 -10.12 10.73 -1.55
N ALA A 224 -10.07 10.88 -2.89
CA ALA A 224 -8.87 11.25 -3.62
C ALA A 224 -8.35 12.65 -3.27
N HIS A 225 -9.25 13.60 -2.96
CA HIS A 225 -8.91 14.97 -2.60
C HIS A 225 -8.76 15.21 -1.09
N SER A 226 -8.83 14.16 -0.26
CA SER A 226 -8.68 14.27 1.21
C SER A 226 -7.38 14.96 1.65
N PHE A 227 -6.42 15.15 0.73
CA PHE A 227 -5.15 15.85 0.96
C PHE A 227 -4.96 17.16 0.16
N LEU A 228 -5.75 17.41 -0.89
CA LEU A 228 -5.58 18.60 -1.74
C LEU A 228 -6.09 19.91 -1.11
N LEU A 229 -6.80 19.83 0.01
CA LEU A 229 -7.12 21.01 0.84
C LEU A 229 -5.92 21.53 1.66
N ILE A 230 -4.73 20.93 1.52
CA ILE A 230 -3.48 21.40 2.16
C ILE A 230 -2.70 22.37 1.24
N PHE A 231 -3.00 22.45 -0.05
CA PHE A 231 -2.23 23.24 -1.02
C PHE A 231 -2.97 24.41 -1.71
N PHE A 232 -4.24 24.67 -1.38
CA PHE A 232 -4.96 25.89 -1.80
C PHE A 232 -5.55 26.60 -0.58
#